data_AF-A0A2V9V0K8-F1
#
_entry.id   AF-A0A2V9V0K8-F1
#
_cell.length_a   1.000
_cell.length_b   1.000
_cell.length_c   1.000
_cell.angle_alpha   90.00
_cell.angle_beta   90.00
_cell.angle_gamma   90.00
#
_symmetry.space_group_name_H-M   'P 1'
#
loop_
_entity.id
_entity.type
_entity.pdbx_description
1 polymer ?
#
loop_
_entity_poly.entity_id
_entity_poly.type
_entity_poly.pdbx_seq_one_letter_code
_entity_poly.pdbx_strand_id
1 'polypeptide(L)'
;MDIWRRIAFGVSRWTVVGTLLMVTSGASAQTQPIPLQEIVTPSTVISKDGRPVTFALHGFKEFKSLAEMFSYIDSQTRRWPSILTDEERSGLGRELLRRGIESRVVSMADERPLEALLTHTSEELRQAIAQVKESVPPGFGEAFLGVQEKWKHSVNCWSASSYLPGRVLSNWYPIAEGIQLYGATYDSTEHFWQAVKYHPDISVADLTEMLGMLGQKDWRPWISRLDGDPKLYLPNAYAVEFLRHNLAPDRLRWFRDELGRHELKSNVRVRSVQQRGAAPFRFSALEEKVLWGDLADLFHLVYTFSSPDDPLRNKLAVRHFDGIYLGERRMGFISEEFRSLMIEIWRVKYLQMARFGEVIRSIPMEIRLEHFLNDGDSPDIPIPIYVGYLNQIRDLARTQH
;
A
#
# COMPACT_ATOMS: atom_id res chain seq x y z
N MET A 1 -9.55 39.14 -29.02
CA MET A 1 -10.71 39.73 -28.33
C MET A 1 -10.80 39.02 -26.98
N ASP A 2 -9.93 39.21 -25.99
CA ASP A 2 -9.22 40.41 -25.49
C ASP A 2 -10.15 41.58 -25.18
N ILE A 3 -9.89 42.22 -24.03
CA ILE A 3 -10.64 43.26 -23.28
C ILE A 3 -11.26 42.65 -21.99
N TRP A 4 -10.71 42.79 -20.77
CA TRP A 4 -9.98 43.93 -20.19
C TRP A 4 -8.78 43.54 -19.31
N ARG A 5 -7.79 44.43 -19.37
CA ARG A 5 -6.44 44.39 -18.80
C ARG A 5 -6.28 45.58 -17.82
N ARG A 6 -5.29 45.45 -16.94
CA ARG A 6 -4.50 46.48 -16.22
C ARG A 6 -5.06 47.04 -14.91
N ILE A 7 -4.30 46.85 -13.82
CA ILE A 7 -3.41 47.91 -13.29
C ILE A 7 -2.06 47.27 -12.93
N ALA A 8 -0.97 47.89 -13.41
CA ALA A 8 0.40 47.64 -12.98
C ALA A 8 0.89 48.90 -12.27
N PHE A 9 1.57 48.73 -11.14
CA PHE A 9 2.59 49.66 -10.65
C PHE A 9 3.65 48.83 -9.92
N GLY A 10 4.91 49.08 -10.26
CA GLY A 10 6.05 48.40 -9.67
C GLY A 10 6.84 49.29 -8.71
N VAL A 11 7.89 48.63 -8.19
CA VAL A 11 9.16 49.14 -7.63
C VAL A 11 9.30 49.09 -6.09
N SER A 12 10.23 48.21 -5.69
CA SER A 12 11.30 48.36 -4.69
C SER A 12 11.32 47.37 -3.52
N ARG A 13 12.42 46.60 -3.52
CA ARG A 13 13.10 45.90 -2.43
C ARG A 13 12.91 46.57 -1.06
N TRP A 14 12.62 45.79 -0.02
CA TRP A 14 13.45 45.55 1.19
C TRP A 14 12.75 44.52 2.09
N THR A 15 13.49 43.46 2.38
CA THR A 15 13.52 42.52 3.52
C THR A 15 12.54 42.77 4.68
N VAL A 16 11.86 41.71 5.14
CA VAL A 16 12.05 41.05 6.47
C VAL A 16 10.88 40.08 6.74
N VAL A 17 11.26 38.79 6.82
CA VAL A 17 10.80 37.76 7.75
C VAL A 17 9.38 37.88 8.30
N GLY A 18 8.54 36.94 7.89
CA GLY A 18 7.26 36.65 8.51
C GLY A 18 6.72 35.32 7.99
N THR A 19 7.51 34.24 8.11
CA THR A 19 7.01 32.89 7.90
C THR A 19 5.91 32.66 8.91
N LEU A 20 4.67 32.83 8.46
CA LEU A 20 3.49 32.43 9.20
C LEU A 20 3.57 30.92 9.33
N LEU A 21 4.09 30.48 10.48
CA LEU A 21 3.86 29.18 11.06
C LEU A 21 2.34 28.97 11.11
N MET A 22 1.76 28.44 10.03
CA MET A 22 0.59 27.58 10.16
C MET A 22 1.06 26.29 10.82
N VAL A 23 1.38 26.39 12.11
CA VAL A 23 1.04 25.35 13.07
C VAL A 23 -0.48 25.29 12.97
N THR A 24 -0.97 24.45 12.06
CA THR A 24 -2.35 24.00 12.15
C THR A 24 -2.46 23.41 13.53
N SER A 25 -3.18 24.13 14.38
CA SER A 25 -3.60 23.71 15.70
C SER A 25 -4.06 22.27 15.56
N GLY A 26 -3.22 21.35 16.01
CA GLY A 26 -3.57 19.95 16.15
C GLY A 26 -4.72 19.94 17.13
N ALA A 27 -5.96 19.95 16.62
CA ALA A 27 -7.07 19.42 17.35
C ALA A 27 -6.58 18.05 17.83
N SER A 28 -6.39 17.94 19.14
CA SER A 28 -6.31 16.65 19.81
C SER A 28 -7.57 15.92 19.37
N ALA A 29 -7.47 15.11 18.30
CA ALA A 29 -8.61 14.36 17.82
C ALA A 29 -8.82 13.31 18.91
N GLN A 30 -9.89 13.51 19.67
CA GLN A 30 -10.26 12.62 20.74
C GLN A 30 -10.45 11.22 20.15
N THR A 31 -9.87 10.22 20.81
CA THR A 31 -10.13 8.80 20.58
C THR A 31 -11.65 8.60 20.72
N GLN A 32 -12.37 8.35 19.61
CA GLN A 32 -13.79 8.03 19.66
C GLN A 32 -13.90 6.54 19.98
N PRO A 33 -14.32 6.13 21.19
CA PRO A 33 -14.46 4.71 21.49
C PRO A 33 -15.55 4.10 20.61
N ILE A 34 -15.22 3.02 19.91
CA ILE A 34 -16.19 2.23 19.14
C ILE A 34 -16.63 1.07 20.04
N PRO A 35 -17.92 0.96 20.38
CA PRO A 35 -18.43 -0.16 21.17
C PRO A 35 -18.15 -1.50 20.49
N LEU A 36 -17.77 -2.52 21.26
CA LEU A 36 -17.53 -3.87 20.73
C LEU A 36 -18.73 -4.41 19.93
N GLN A 37 -19.96 -4.07 20.36
CA GLN A 37 -21.17 -4.46 19.66
C GLN A 37 -21.26 -3.86 18.25
N GLU A 38 -20.84 -2.60 18.06
CA GLU A 38 -20.85 -1.95 16.74
C GLU A 38 -19.83 -2.56 15.76
N ILE A 39 -18.78 -3.17 16.28
CA ILE A 39 -17.74 -3.83 15.49
C ILE A 39 -18.24 -5.17 14.97
N VAL A 40 -18.92 -5.94 15.81
CA VAL A 40 -19.39 -7.30 15.47
C VAL A 40 -20.75 -7.29 14.78
N THR A 41 -21.57 -6.23 14.94
CA THR A 41 -22.89 -6.16 14.29
C THR A 41 -22.73 -5.88 12.78
N PRO A 42 -23.15 -6.79 11.89
CA PRO A 42 -22.77 -6.73 10.48
C PRO A 42 -23.25 -5.51 9.70
N SER A 43 -24.46 -5.01 9.98
CA SER A 43 -25.05 -3.84 9.30
C SER A 43 -24.46 -2.50 9.75
N THR A 44 -23.69 -2.46 10.84
CA THR A 44 -23.21 -1.21 11.42
C THR A 44 -22.26 -0.48 10.48
N VAL A 45 -22.52 0.80 10.24
CA VAL A 45 -21.58 1.72 9.57
C VAL A 45 -20.88 2.55 10.64
N ILE A 46 -19.60 2.25 10.88
CA ILE A 46 -18.77 3.05 11.78
C ILE A 46 -18.54 4.42 11.12
N SER A 47 -18.78 5.48 11.88
CA SER A 47 -18.56 6.86 11.44
C SER A 47 -17.59 7.57 12.37
N LYS A 48 -16.67 8.34 11.79
CA LYS A 48 -15.73 9.21 12.50
C LYS A 48 -15.74 10.60 11.89
N ASP A 49 -15.75 11.63 12.73
CA ASP A 49 -15.81 13.04 12.31
C ASP A 49 -16.94 13.31 11.29
N GLY A 50 -18.07 12.61 11.45
CA GLY A 50 -19.24 12.70 10.57
C GLY A 50 -19.09 11.99 9.22
N ARG A 51 -18.02 11.20 9.01
CA ARG A 51 -17.77 10.46 7.76
C ARG A 51 -17.72 8.95 8.01
N PRO A 52 -18.33 8.12 7.15
CA PRO A 52 -18.18 6.68 7.22
C PRO A 52 -16.70 6.27 7.10
N VAL A 53 -16.26 5.39 7.98
CA VAL A 53 -14.94 4.74 7.88
C VAL A 53 -15.10 3.52 6.97
N THR A 54 -14.50 3.58 5.78
CA THR A 54 -14.44 2.42 4.88
C THR A 54 -13.30 1.48 5.30
N PHE A 55 -13.48 0.21 4.96
CA PHE A 55 -12.44 -0.82 5.04
C PHE A 55 -12.42 -1.56 3.71
N ALA A 56 -11.33 -2.26 3.39
CA ALA A 56 -11.17 -2.84 2.06
C ALA A 56 -10.65 -4.28 2.07
N LEU A 57 -11.17 -5.08 1.13
CA LEU A 57 -10.56 -6.34 0.73
C LEU A 57 -9.63 -6.09 -0.44
N HIS A 58 -8.45 -6.73 -0.40
CA HIS A 58 -7.44 -6.61 -1.45
C HIS A 58 -7.10 -5.15 -1.79
N GLY A 59 -7.10 -4.23 -0.82
CA GLY A 59 -6.71 -2.82 -1.02
C GLY A 59 -7.72 -1.94 -1.76
N PHE A 60 -8.43 -2.49 -2.75
CA PHE A 60 -9.19 -1.72 -3.74
C PHE A 60 -10.70 -1.96 -3.71
N LYS A 61 -11.18 -2.97 -2.98
CA LYS A 61 -12.63 -3.21 -2.80
C LYS A 61 -13.06 -2.73 -1.44
N GLU A 62 -13.61 -1.52 -1.40
CA GLU A 62 -14.06 -0.86 -0.18
C GLU A 62 -15.49 -1.25 0.21
N PHE A 63 -15.73 -1.29 1.52
CA PHE A 63 -17.00 -1.61 2.14
C PHE A 63 -17.25 -0.63 3.30
N LYS A 64 -18.53 -0.36 3.59
CA LYS A 64 -18.95 0.45 4.73
C LYS A 64 -19.40 -0.39 5.92
N SER A 65 -19.80 -1.64 5.66
CA SER A 65 -20.33 -2.59 6.66
C SER A 65 -19.91 -4.02 6.34
N LEU A 66 -19.89 -4.91 7.34
CA LEU A 66 -19.58 -6.33 7.11
C LEU A 66 -20.70 -7.02 6.31
N ALA A 67 -21.95 -6.61 6.46
CA ALA A 67 -23.07 -7.13 5.68
C ALA A 67 -22.89 -6.92 4.16
N GLU A 68 -22.40 -5.73 3.77
CA GLU A 68 -22.05 -5.43 2.38
C GLU A 68 -20.93 -6.37 1.88
N MET A 69 -19.91 -6.58 2.72
CA MET A 69 -18.80 -7.47 2.41
C MET A 69 -19.23 -8.94 2.31
N PHE A 70 -20.16 -9.42 3.13
CA PHE A 70 -20.63 -10.82 3.05
C PHE A 70 -21.26 -11.11 1.69
N SER A 71 -22.04 -10.18 1.15
CA SER A 71 -22.59 -10.28 -0.20
C SER A 71 -21.49 -10.40 -1.26
N TYR A 72 -20.40 -9.66 -1.07
CA TYR A 72 -19.24 -9.77 -1.94
C TYR A 72 -18.53 -11.12 -1.79
N ILE A 73 -18.30 -11.63 -0.57
CA ILE A 73 -17.70 -12.95 -0.33
C ILE A 73 -18.53 -14.05 -1.00
N ASP A 74 -19.85 -14.00 -0.90
CA ASP A 74 -20.75 -14.93 -1.58
C ASP A 74 -20.59 -14.86 -3.11
N SER A 75 -20.44 -13.66 -3.67
CA SER A 75 -20.16 -13.51 -5.11
C SER A 75 -18.81 -14.13 -5.50
N GLN A 76 -17.78 -14.00 -4.66
CA GLN A 76 -16.44 -14.52 -4.93
C GLN A 76 -16.39 -16.04 -4.84
N THR A 77 -17.04 -16.64 -3.84
CA THR A 77 -17.08 -18.10 -3.67
C THR A 77 -17.86 -18.81 -4.78
N ARG A 78 -18.81 -18.10 -5.42
CA ARG A 78 -19.61 -18.61 -6.56
C ARG A 78 -19.04 -18.24 -7.92
N ARG A 79 -17.94 -17.48 -7.97
CA ARG A 79 -17.37 -16.93 -9.21
C ARG A 79 -16.91 -18.01 -10.19
N TRP A 80 -16.38 -19.12 -9.68
CA TRP A 80 -15.87 -20.24 -10.47
C TRP A 80 -16.58 -21.55 -10.12
N PRO A 81 -17.88 -21.68 -10.45
CA PRO A 81 -18.75 -22.73 -9.91
C PRO A 81 -18.34 -24.14 -10.34
N SER A 82 -17.69 -24.29 -11.50
CA SER A 82 -17.23 -25.57 -12.04
C SER A 82 -15.73 -25.84 -11.84
N ILE A 83 -14.98 -24.92 -11.24
CA ILE A 83 -13.52 -25.02 -11.11
C ILE A 83 -13.10 -25.33 -9.68
N LEU A 84 -13.72 -24.66 -8.69
CA LEU A 84 -13.42 -24.90 -7.27
C LEU A 84 -14.28 -26.04 -6.72
N THR A 85 -13.67 -26.90 -5.93
CA THR A 85 -14.36 -27.88 -5.08
C THR A 85 -15.11 -27.18 -3.93
N ASP A 86 -16.04 -27.88 -3.28
CA ASP A 86 -16.76 -27.30 -2.12
C ASP A 86 -15.84 -26.96 -0.96
N GLU A 87 -14.79 -27.75 -0.74
CA GLU A 87 -13.78 -27.49 0.28
C GLU A 87 -12.99 -26.22 -0.03
N GLU A 88 -12.52 -26.05 -1.28
CA GLU A 88 -11.83 -24.84 -1.72
C GLU A 88 -12.72 -23.60 -1.63
N ARG A 89 -14.01 -23.71 -2.02
CA ARG A 89 -14.99 -22.62 -1.87
C ARG A 89 -15.18 -22.23 -0.41
N SER A 90 -15.33 -23.22 0.47
CA SER A 90 -15.48 -23.01 1.90
C SER A 90 -14.22 -22.37 2.52
N GLY A 91 -13.04 -22.84 2.12
CA GLY A 91 -11.75 -22.28 2.51
C GLY A 91 -11.58 -20.83 2.07
N LEU A 92 -11.93 -20.51 0.82
CA LEU A 92 -11.92 -19.15 0.30
C LEU A 92 -12.85 -18.23 1.10
N GLY A 93 -14.07 -18.67 1.38
CA GLY A 93 -15.04 -17.91 2.18
C GLY A 93 -14.50 -17.56 3.57
N ARG A 94 -13.91 -18.54 4.27
CA ARG A 94 -13.30 -18.32 5.59
C ARG A 94 -12.12 -17.34 5.54
N GLU A 95 -11.26 -17.45 4.54
CA GLU A 95 -10.09 -16.57 4.42
C GLU A 95 -10.51 -15.12 4.09
N LEU A 96 -11.46 -14.93 3.16
CA LEU A 96 -11.98 -13.60 2.86
C LEU A 96 -12.70 -12.98 4.05
N LEU A 97 -13.47 -13.78 4.80
CA LEU A 97 -14.13 -13.34 6.03
C LEU A 97 -13.12 -12.85 7.07
N ARG A 98 -12.06 -13.64 7.31
CA ARG A 98 -10.99 -13.30 8.24
C ARG A 98 -10.29 -12.00 7.84
N ARG A 99 -9.87 -11.86 6.57
CA ARG A 99 -9.24 -10.62 6.07
C ARG A 99 -10.15 -9.40 6.17
N GLY A 100 -11.42 -9.62 5.90
CA GLY A 100 -12.46 -8.60 5.98
C GLY A 100 -12.67 -8.07 7.39
N ILE A 101 -12.78 -8.98 8.36
CA ILE A 101 -12.83 -8.64 9.77
C ILE A 101 -11.53 -7.96 10.20
N GLU A 102 -10.38 -8.45 9.76
CA GLU A 102 -9.09 -7.81 10.03
C GLU A 102 -9.09 -6.35 9.54
N SER A 103 -9.57 -6.08 8.32
CA SER A 103 -9.70 -4.73 7.75
C SER A 103 -10.73 -3.84 8.47
N ARG A 104 -11.83 -4.44 8.90
CA ARG A 104 -12.85 -3.75 9.68
C ARG A 104 -12.31 -3.32 11.04
N VAL A 105 -11.55 -4.21 11.67
CA VAL A 105 -11.00 -4.01 12.99
C VAL A 105 -9.77 -3.14 12.93
N VAL A 106 -9.03 -3.08 11.84
CA VAL A 106 -7.76 -2.37 11.74
C VAL A 106 -7.80 -1.49 10.48
N SER A 107 -8.09 -0.18 10.61
CA SER A 107 -8.25 0.74 9.46
C SER A 107 -7.16 1.79 9.35
N MET A 108 -6.57 1.87 8.16
CA MET A 108 -5.60 2.88 7.76
C MET A 108 -6.13 4.31 7.74
N ALA A 109 -7.46 4.50 7.71
CA ALA A 109 -8.05 5.84 7.64
C ALA A 109 -7.93 6.62 8.95
N ASP A 110 -7.89 5.92 10.10
CA ASP A 110 -7.62 6.53 11.39
C ASP A 110 -7.16 5.50 12.43
N GLU A 111 -6.01 5.76 13.04
CA GLU A 111 -5.43 4.88 14.07
C GLU A 111 -6.17 4.86 15.41
N ARG A 112 -6.85 5.96 15.73
CA ARG A 112 -7.31 6.27 17.08
C ARG A 112 -8.65 5.63 17.44
N PRO A 113 -9.25 4.72 16.65
CA PRO A 113 -10.35 3.93 17.21
C PRO A 113 -10.48 2.48 16.72
N LEU A 114 -9.40 1.81 16.30
CA LEU A 114 -9.51 0.43 15.79
C LEU A 114 -8.58 -0.59 16.49
N GLU A 115 -7.95 -0.19 17.59
CA GLU A 115 -7.53 -1.13 18.65
C GLU A 115 -8.70 -1.66 19.50
N ALA A 116 -9.92 -1.66 18.96
CA ALA A 116 -11.09 -1.99 19.75
C ALA A 116 -11.14 -3.49 20.14
N LEU A 117 -10.42 -4.37 19.45
CA LEU A 117 -10.27 -5.77 19.91
C LEU A 117 -9.19 -5.97 20.96
N LEU A 118 -8.25 -5.03 21.14
CA LEU A 118 -7.14 -5.17 22.10
C LEU A 118 -7.56 -4.85 23.53
N THR A 119 -8.60 -4.04 23.69
CA THR A 119 -9.12 -3.62 25.00
C THR A 119 -10.15 -4.59 25.58
N HIS A 120 -10.65 -5.52 24.76
CA HIS A 120 -11.65 -6.52 25.18
C HIS A 120 -11.00 -7.90 25.25
N THR A 121 -11.50 -8.71 26.17
CA THR A 121 -11.15 -10.12 26.34
C THR A 121 -11.84 -10.98 25.28
N SER A 122 -11.35 -12.21 25.09
CA SER A 122 -12.03 -13.19 24.22
C SER A 122 -13.42 -13.56 24.71
N GLU A 123 -13.68 -13.44 26.02
CA GLU A 123 -15.00 -13.71 26.59
C GLU A 123 -15.99 -12.59 26.26
N GLU A 124 -15.60 -11.33 26.41
CA GLU A 124 -16.43 -10.17 26.02
C GLU A 124 -16.75 -10.20 24.53
N LEU A 125 -15.79 -10.59 23.69
CA LEU A 125 -16.00 -10.77 22.26
C LEU A 125 -17.01 -11.87 21.96
N ARG A 126 -16.90 -13.04 22.60
CA ARG A 126 -17.88 -14.12 22.44
C ARG A 126 -19.28 -13.68 22.86
N GLN A 127 -19.40 -12.95 23.97
CA GLN A 127 -20.66 -12.44 24.46
C GLN A 127 -21.29 -11.42 23.50
N ALA A 128 -20.51 -10.49 22.96
CA ALA A 128 -20.99 -9.53 21.96
C ALA A 128 -21.45 -10.22 20.67
N ILE A 129 -20.70 -11.23 20.21
CA ILE A 129 -21.06 -12.02 19.02
C ILE A 129 -22.35 -12.82 19.27
N ALA A 130 -22.52 -13.40 20.46
CA ALA A 130 -23.74 -14.13 20.83
C ALA A 130 -24.99 -13.22 20.87
N GLN A 131 -24.82 -11.91 21.01
CA GLN A 131 -25.91 -10.93 20.97
C GLN A 131 -26.25 -10.44 19.56
N VAL A 132 -25.44 -10.78 18.54
CA VAL A 132 -25.73 -10.43 17.15
C VAL A 132 -26.97 -11.20 16.68
N LYS A 133 -28.01 -10.46 16.28
CA LYS A 133 -29.29 -11.01 15.78
C LYS A 133 -29.32 -11.19 14.26
N GLU A 134 -28.39 -10.56 13.56
CA GLU A 134 -28.31 -10.62 12.10
C GLU A 134 -27.75 -11.97 11.64
N SER A 135 -28.12 -12.38 10.42
CA SER A 135 -27.54 -13.56 9.80
C SER A 135 -26.05 -13.33 9.55
N VAL A 136 -25.22 -14.25 10.03
CA VAL A 136 -23.77 -14.23 9.86
C VAL A 136 -23.29 -15.48 9.12
N PRO A 137 -22.20 -15.40 8.32
CA PRO A 137 -21.65 -16.57 7.65
C PRO A 137 -21.05 -17.57 8.65
N PRO A 138 -20.93 -18.86 8.29
CA PRO A 138 -20.22 -19.84 9.11
C PRO A 138 -18.77 -19.40 9.39
N GLY A 139 -18.29 -19.60 10.62
CA GLY A 139 -16.93 -19.22 11.01
C GLY A 139 -16.78 -17.77 11.48
N PHE A 140 -17.88 -17.00 11.57
CA PHE A 140 -17.86 -15.59 11.95
C PHE A 140 -17.20 -15.33 13.31
N GLY A 141 -17.57 -16.12 14.32
CA GLY A 141 -17.01 -16.00 15.67
C GLY A 141 -15.52 -16.33 15.73
N GLU A 142 -15.14 -17.42 15.08
CA GLU A 142 -13.77 -17.91 14.98
C GLU A 142 -12.87 -16.91 14.26
N ALA A 143 -13.37 -16.28 13.20
CA ALA A 143 -12.62 -15.27 12.47
C ALA A 143 -12.35 -14.02 13.33
N PHE A 144 -13.34 -13.55 14.10
CA PHE A 144 -13.17 -12.45 15.05
C PHE A 144 -12.16 -12.78 16.16
N LEU A 145 -12.25 -13.98 16.75
CA LEU A 145 -11.30 -14.44 17.77
C LEU A 145 -9.88 -14.59 17.19
N GLY A 146 -9.74 -15.09 15.97
CA GLY A 146 -8.45 -15.19 15.30
C GLY A 146 -7.80 -13.82 15.03
N VAL A 147 -8.61 -12.83 14.64
CA VAL A 147 -8.16 -11.45 14.47
C VAL A 147 -7.76 -10.83 15.82
N GLN A 148 -8.54 -11.06 16.90
CA GLN A 148 -8.18 -10.64 18.25
C GLN A 148 -6.81 -11.15 18.68
N GLU A 149 -6.63 -12.46 18.57
CA GLU A 149 -5.45 -13.15 19.06
C GLU A 149 -4.20 -12.68 18.31
N LYS A 150 -4.32 -12.51 16.99
CA LYS A 150 -3.26 -11.94 16.16
C LYS A 150 -2.84 -10.57 16.67
N TRP A 151 -3.78 -9.63 16.79
CA TRP A 151 -3.45 -8.24 17.08
C TRP A 151 -3.00 -8.02 18.53
N LYS A 152 -3.44 -8.86 19.47
CA LYS A 152 -2.98 -8.82 20.87
C LYS A 152 -1.48 -9.05 21.03
N HIS A 153 -0.89 -9.80 20.11
CA HIS A 153 0.52 -10.20 20.16
C HIS A 153 1.36 -9.53 19.07
N SER A 154 0.92 -8.37 18.58
CA SER A 154 1.51 -7.75 17.40
C SER A 154 1.56 -6.22 17.47
N VAL A 155 2.57 -5.64 16.82
CA VAL A 155 2.71 -4.20 16.56
C VAL A 155 2.62 -3.95 15.07
N ASN A 156 1.80 -2.98 14.67
CA ASN A 156 1.53 -2.66 13.28
C ASN A 156 2.47 -1.56 12.76
N CYS A 157 3.09 -1.76 11.60
CA CYS A 157 4.10 -0.87 11.02
C CYS A 157 3.52 0.17 10.03
N TRP A 158 2.69 1.10 10.51
CA TRP A 158 1.92 2.00 9.62
C TRP A 158 2.68 3.23 9.13
N SER A 159 2.63 3.49 7.82
CA SER A 159 3.19 4.68 7.20
C SER A 159 2.55 5.98 7.68
N ALA A 160 1.22 5.96 7.79
CA ALA A 160 0.38 7.09 8.14
C ALA A 160 0.03 7.11 9.63
N SER A 161 0.88 6.49 10.47
CA SER A 161 0.60 6.40 11.90
C SER A 161 0.44 7.80 12.54
N SER A 162 0.06 7.95 13.78
CA SER A 162 0.04 9.16 14.62
C SER A 162 0.92 8.96 15.84
N TYR A 163 1.26 7.69 16.12
CA TYR A 163 2.25 7.25 17.07
C TYR A 163 3.65 7.19 16.42
N LEU A 164 4.55 8.07 16.86
CA LEU A 164 5.86 8.22 16.23
C LEU A 164 6.68 6.91 16.20
N PRO A 165 6.73 6.07 17.25
CA PRO A 165 7.42 4.78 17.19
C PRO A 165 6.80 3.78 16.19
N GLY A 166 5.49 3.83 15.93
CA GLY A 166 4.85 3.04 14.86
C GLY A 166 5.26 3.53 13.48
N ARG A 167 5.24 4.86 13.27
CA ARG A 167 5.67 5.50 12.02
C ARG A 167 7.09 5.10 11.64
N VAL A 168 8.04 5.18 12.57
CA VAL A 168 9.46 4.90 12.27
C VAL A 168 9.70 3.46 11.83
N LEU A 169 8.78 2.53 12.11
CA LEU A 169 8.86 1.13 11.67
C LEU A 169 8.36 0.94 10.22
N SER A 170 7.62 1.90 9.67
CA SER A 170 7.15 1.83 8.28
C SER A 170 8.26 2.14 7.28
N ASN A 171 8.17 1.51 6.10
CA ASN A 171 9.02 1.81 4.95
C ASN A 171 8.88 3.26 4.45
N TRP A 172 7.76 3.91 4.72
CA TRP A 172 7.48 5.28 4.26
C TRP A 172 8.09 6.36 5.14
N TYR A 173 8.55 6.00 6.35
CA TYR A 173 9.05 6.98 7.31
C TYR A 173 10.15 7.85 6.70
N PRO A 174 9.91 9.17 6.55
CA PRO A 174 10.92 10.09 6.03
C PRO A 174 12.12 10.18 6.98
N ILE A 175 13.30 9.96 6.43
CA ILE A 175 14.59 10.02 7.12
C ILE A 175 15.22 11.36 6.78
N ALA A 176 15.26 12.26 7.76
CA ALA A 176 15.71 13.64 7.56
C ALA A 176 17.13 13.73 7.01
N GLU A 177 18.06 12.91 7.49
CA GLU A 177 19.44 12.83 6.98
C GLU A 177 19.58 12.02 5.67
N GLY A 178 18.51 11.36 5.23
CA GLY A 178 18.50 10.42 4.12
C GLY A 178 19.06 9.04 4.48
N ILE A 179 18.79 8.06 3.62
CA ILE A 179 19.34 6.71 3.69
C ILE A 179 20.17 6.43 2.45
N GLN A 180 21.42 6.02 2.62
CA GLN A 180 22.31 5.68 1.51
C GLN A 180 22.09 4.24 1.08
N LEU A 181 21.68 4.04 -0.17
CA LEU A 181 21.40 2.74 -0.76
C LEU A 181 21.98 2.70 -2.17
N TYR A 182 22.87 1.74 -2.43
CA TYR A 182 23.46 1.50 -3.77
C TYR A 182 24.01 2.76 -4.45
N GLY A 183 24.79 3.56 -3.71
CA GLY A 183 25.49 4.74 -4.25
C GLY A 183 24.64 6.00 -4.41
N ALA A 184 23.36 5.97 -4.01
CA ALA A 184 22.49 7.14 -3.99
C ALA A 184 21.84 7.32 -2.62
N THR A 185 21.34 8.53 -2.37
CA THR A 185 20.62 8.85 -1.14
C THR A 185 19.13 8.91 -1.42
N TYR A 186 18.32 8.37 -0.51
CA TYR A 186 16.87 8.36 -0.59
C TYR A 186 16.28 8.91 0.70
N ASP A 187 15.02 9.31 0.62
CA ASP A 187 14.31 9.93 1.73
C ASP A 187 13.66 8.90 2.66
N SER A 188 13.40 7.70 2.17
CA SER A 188 12.87 6.58 2.96
C SER A 188 13.24 5.27 2.26
N THR A 189 12.98 4.14 2.91
CA THR A 189 13.15 2.84 2.25
C THR A 189 12.10 2.65 1.14
N GLU A 190 10.92 3.23 1.29
CA GLU A 190 9.87 3.23 0.26
C GLU A 190 10.29 4.05 -0.97
N HIS A 191 10.88 5.23 -0.78
CA HIS A 191 11.39 6.05 -1.88
C HIS A 191 12.43 5.26 -2.71
N PHE A 192 13.37 4.57 -2.06
CA PHE A 192 14.28 3.66 -2.78
C PHE A 192 13.52 2.56 -3.53
N TRP A 193 12.53 1.95 -2.86
CA TRP A 193 11.76 0.85 -3.40
C TRP A 193 10.98 1.24 -4.66
N GLN A 194 10.41 2.44 -4.71
CA GLN A 194 9.74 2.94 -5.91
C GLN A 194 10.74 3.34 -7.00
N ALA A 195 11.85 3.97 -6.63
CA ALA A 195 12.87 4.41 -7.59
C ALA A 195 13.54 3.24 -8.33
N VAL A 196 13.84 2.14 -7.63
CA VAL A 196 14.57 1.00 -8.21
C VAL A 196 13.76 0.26 -9.28
N LYS A 197 12.43 0.40 -9.28
CA LYS A 197 11.55 -0.19 -10.29
C LYS A 197 11.76 0.40 -11.69
N TYR A 198 12.37 1.57 -11.78
CA TYR A 198 12.73 2.18 -13.05
C TYR A 198 14.17 1.86 -13.42
N HIS A 199 14.39 1.37 -14.65
CA HIS A 199 15.74 1.28 -15.18
C HIS A 199 16.37 2.68 -15.28
N PRO A 200 17.67 2.86 -14.99
CA PRO A 200 18.33 4.17 -15.00
C PRO A 200 18.16 4.97 -16.31
N ASP A 201 17.98 4.27 -17.43
CA ASP A 201 17.82 4.90 -18.74
C ASP A 201 16.38 5.30 -19.08
N ILE A 202 15.39 4.98 -18.27
CA ILE A 202 14.00 5.33 -18.58
C ILE A 202 13.77 6.82 -18.34
N SER A 203 13.28 7.50 -19.37
CA SER A 203 12.96 8.92 -19.34
C SER A 203 11.47 9.18 -19.10
N VAL A 204 11.13 10.42 -18.74
CA VAL A 204 9.72 10.87 -18.62
C VAL A 204 8.98 10.73 -19.95
N ALA A 205 9.67 10.93 -21.08
CA ALA A 205 9.10 10.71 -22.42
C ALA A 205 8.68 9.25 -22.61
N ASP A 206 9.52 8.30 -22.20
CA ASP A 206 9.22 6.87 -22.31
C ASP A 206 7.97 6.51 -21.49
N LEU A 207 7.84 7.05 -20.26
CA LEU A 207 6.63 6.86 -19.43
C LEU A 207 5.39 7.40 -20.12
N THR A 208 5.48 8.60 -20.69
CA THR A 208 4.37 9.26 -21.38
C THR A 208 3.94 8.48 -22.62
N GLU A 209 4.89 7.98 -23.41
CA GLU A 209 4.65 7.12 -24.56
C GLU A 209 3.94 5.81 -24.13
N MET A 210 4.44 5.15 -23.07
CA MET A 210 3.82 3.93 -22.57
C MET A 210 2.40 4.15 -22.06
N LEU A 211 2.15 5.22 -21.31
CA LEU A 211 0.79 5.60 -20.90
C LEU A 211 -0.11 5.87 -22.12
N GLY A 212 0.43 6.47 -23.18
CA GLY A 212 -0.26 6.62 -24.47
C GLY A 212 -0.68 5.28 -25.06
N MET A 213 0.24 4.30 -25.08
CA MET A 213 -0.03 2.95 -25.57
C MET A 213 -1.06 2.19 -24.72
N LEU A 214 -0.95 2.26 -23.39
CA LEU A 214 -1.93 1.62 -22.50
C LEU A 214 -3.32 2.24 -22.68
N GLY A 215 -3.40 3.56 -22.86
CA GLY A 215 -4.66 4.28 -23.03
C GLY A 215 -5.42 3.98 -24.33
N GLN A 216 -4.77 3.34 -25.32
CA GLN A 216 -5.40 2.96 -26.59
C GLN A 216 -5.94 1.53 -26.60
N LYS A 217 -5.61 0.71 -25.59
CA LYS A 217 -5.99 -0.72 -25.52
C LYS A 217 -7.31 -0.89 -24.77
N ASP A 218 -8.17 -1.77 -25.27
CA ASP A 218 -9.30 -2.28 -24.49
C ASP A 218 -8.80 -3.37 -23.53
N TRP A 219 -8.80 -3.05 -22.25
CA TRP A 219 -8.32 -3.94 -21.19
C TRP A 219 -9.33 -4.98 -20.75
N ARG A 220 -10.62 -4.86 -21.12
CA ARG A 220 -11.68 -5.75 -20.63
C ARG A 220 -11.39 -7.22 -20.96
N PRO A 221 -11.04 -7.61 -22.21
CA PRO A 221 -10.74 -9.01 -22.51
C PRO A 221 -9.50 -9.53 -21.78
N TRP A 222 -8.47 -8.68 -21.65
CA TRP A 222 -7.21 -9.05 -20.99
C TRP A 222 -7.42 -9.28 -19.49
N ILE A 223 -8.15 -8.40 -18.81
CA ILE A 223 -8.52 -8.55 -17.40
C ILE A 223 -9.43 -9.76 -17.22
N SER A 224 -10.44 -9.94 -18.08
CA SER A 224 -11.38 -11.09 -18.01
C SER A 224 -10.70 -12.45 -18.09
N ARG A 225 -9.52 -12.53 -18.72
CA ARG A 225 -8.69 -13.75 -18.69
C ARG A 225 -8.09 -14.00 -17.31
N LEU A 226 -7.63 -12.96 -16.61
CA LEU A 226 -7.02 -13.08 -15.28
C LEU A 226 -8.05 -13.46 -14.20
N ASP A 227 -9.07 -12.63 -13.99
CA ASP A 227 -10.39 -13.05 -14.45
C ASP A 227 -10.97 -14.42 -14.04
N GLY A 228 -11.24 -15.17 -15.09
CA GLY A 228 -11.92 -16.45 -15.09
C GLY A 228 -11.07 -17.64 -14.66
N ASP A 229 -9.78 -17.48 -14.37
CA ASP A 229 -8.92 -18.57 -13.89
C ASP A 229 -8.60 -18.40 -12.39
N PRO A 230 -9.22 -19.20 -11.49
CA PRO A 230 -8.96 -19.10 -10.06
C PRO A 230 -7.50 -19.43 -9.70
N LYS A 231 -6.79 -20.23 -10.50
CA LYS A 231 -5.37 -20.52 -10.26
C LYS A 231 -4.48 -19.32 -10.52
N LEU A 232 -4.93 -18.38 -11.35
CA LEU A 232 -4.27 -17.11 -11.56
C LEU A 232 -4.78 -16.05 -10.59
N TYR A 233 -6.10 -15.88 -10.47
CA TYR A 233 -6.70 -14.82 -9.68
C TYR A 233 -6.42 -14.97 -8.19
N LEU A 234 -6.70 -16.13 -7.57
CA LEU A 234 -6.62 -16.28 -6.11
C LEU A 234 -5.23 -15.95 -5.52
N PRO A 235 -4.10 -16.44 -6.08
CA PRO A 235 -2.78 -16.06 -5.57
C PRO A 235 -2.40 -14.61 -5.89
N ASN A 236 -3.07 -13.96 -6.86
CA ASN A 236 -2.72 -12.62 -7.35
C ASN A 236 -3.83 -11.58 -7.19
N ALA A 237 -4.83 -11.83 -6.33
CA ALA A 237 -6.07 -11.05 -6.29
C ALA A 237 -5.80 -9.55 -6.08
N TYR A 238 -4.80 -9.21 -5.26
CA TYR A 238 -4.36 -7.84 -5.06
C TYR A 238 -3.85 -7.19 -6.35
N ALA A 239 -2.91 -7.85 -7.05
CA ALA A 239 -2.34 -7.37 -8.29
C ALA A 239 -3.40 -7.25 -9.41
N VAL A 240 -4.36 -8.19 -9.47
CA VAL A 240 -5.45 -8.14 -10.46
C VAL A 240 -6.40 -6.97 -10.18
N GLU A 241 -6.78 -6.73 -8.93
CA GLU A 241 -7.65 -5.58 -8.59
C GLU A 241 -6.90 -4.23 -8.72
N PHE A 242 -5.61 -4.20 -8.39
CA PHE A 242 -4.72 -3.07 -8.68
C PHE A 242 -4.72 -2.74 -10.19
N LEU A 243 -4.52 -3.75 -11.05
CA LEU A 243 -4.54 -3.58 -12.50
C LEU A 243 -5.91 -3.13 -13.00
N ARG A 244 -7.00 -3.73 -12.49
CA ARG A 244 -8.37 -3.34 -12.84
C ARG A 244 -8.62 -1.87 -12.54
N HIS A 245 -8.13 -1.37 -11.41
CA HIS A 245 -8.23 0.03 -11.03
C HIS A 245 -7.35 0.92 -11.92
N ASN A 246 -6.04 0.63 -12.01
CA ASN A 246 -5.06 1.52 -12.64
C ASN A 246 -5.05 1.49 -14.18
N LEU A 247 -5.60 0.45 -14.81
CA LEU A 247 -5.82 0.41 -16.26
C LEU A 247 -7.14 1.08 -16.69
N ALA A 248 -7.97 1.54 -15.74
CA ALA A 248 -9.16 2.29 -16.08
C ALA A 248 -8.79 3.57 -16.85
N PRO A 249 -9.56 3.98 -17.88
CA PRO A 249 -9.23 5.16 -18.69
C PRO A 249 -8.98 6.42 -17.87
N ASP A 250 -9.74 6.62 -16.79
CA ASP A 250 -9.66 7.80 -15.93
C ASP A 250 -8.36 7.79 -15.12
N ARG A 251 -7.90 6.62 -14.65
CA ARG A 251 -6.63 6.48 -13.92
C ARG A 251 -5.43 6.64 -14.84
N LEU A 252 -5.48 6.11 -16.06
CA LEU A 252 -4.42 6.33 -17.06
C LEU A 252 -4.29 7.81 -17.46
N ARG A 253 -5.42 8.55 -17.55
CA ARG A 253 -5.39 10.01 -17.74
C ARG A 253 -4.82 10.72 -16.51
N TRP A 254 -5.24 10.34 -15.32
CA TRP A 254 -4.71 10.88 -14.07
C TRP A 254 -3.17 10.77 -14.02
N PHE A 255 -2.59 9.59 -14.28
CA PHE A 255 -1.12 9.43 -14.31
C PHE A 255 -0.44 10.39 -15.28
N ARG A 256 -1.02 10.58 -16.48
CA ARG A 256 -0.48 11.50 -17.48
C ARG A 256 -0.52 12.96 -16.99
N ASP A 257 -1.63 13.37 -16.39
CA ASP A 257 -1.82 14.73 -15.89
C ASP A 257 -0.89 15.02 -14.70
N GLU A 258 -0.71 14.06 -13.80
CA GLU A 258 0.22 14.17 -12.67
C GLU A 258 1.68 14.27 -13.13
N LEU A 259 2.13 13.43 -14.07
CA LEU A 259 3.47 13.56 -14.65
C LEU A 259 3.69 14.94 -15.29
N GLY A 260 2.66 15.49 -15.95
CA GLY A 260 2.70 16.82 -16.54
C GLY A 260 2.80 17.96 -15.52
N ARG A 261 2.22 17.79 -14.32
CA ARG A 261 2.19 18.81 -13.26
C ARG A 261 3.57 19.14 -12.69
N HIS A 262 4.50 18.19 -12.71
CA HIS A 262 5.83 18.38 -12.14
C HIS A 262 6.82 19.10 -13.07
N GLU A 263 6.38 19.53 -14.26
CA GLU A 263 7.17 20.29 -15.25
C GLU A 263 8.53 19.64 -15.56
N LEU A 264 8.59 18.31 -15.50
CA LEU A 264 9.81 17.57 -15.78
C LEU A 264 10.12 17.64 -17.28
N LYS A 265 11.38 17.93 -17.62
CA LYS A 265 11.84 17.83 -19.01
C LYS A 265 11.71 16.38 -19.49
N SER A 266 11.25 16.21 -20.72
CA SER A 266 10.95 14.90 -21.31
C SER A 266 12.14 13.92 -21.31
N ASN A 267 13.37 14.43 -21.48
CA ASN A 267 14.59 13.63 -21.55
C ASN A 267 15.20 13.27 -20.18
N VAL A 268 14.62 13.74 -19.07
CA VAL A 268 15.14 13.48 -17.74
C VAL A 268 14.86 12.02 -17.35
N ARG A 269 15.86 11.38 -16.73
CA ARG A 269 15.77 10.00 -16.24
C ARG A 269 14.92 9.92 -14.98
N VAL A 270 13.95 9.04 -14.98
CA VAL A 270 12.94 8.89 -13.93
C VAL A 270 13.57 8.48 -12.60
N ARG A 271 14.47 7.49 -12.62
CA ARG A 271 15.15 7.03 -11.41
C ARG A 271 15.97 8.13 -10.75
N SER A 272 16.65 8.97 -11.53
CA SER A 272 17.42 10.11 -11.01
C SER A 272 16.53 11.21 -10.43
N VAL A 273 15.29 11.33 -10.91
CA VAL A 273 14.30 12.27 -10.36
C VAL A 273 13.80 11.84 -8.99
N GLN A 274 13.69 10.53 -8.77
CA GLN A 274 13.40 9.87 -7.49
C GLN A 274 14.69 9.53 -6.73
N GLN A 275 15.73 10.36 -6.85
CA GLN A 275 16.87 10.31 -5.95
C GLN A 275 16.92 11.61 -5.18
N ARG A 276 17.35 11.54 -3.92
CA ARG A 276 17.48 12.73 -3.11
C ARG A 276 18.55 13.65 -3.71
N GLY A 277 18.14 14.87 -4.01
CA GLY A 277 19.03 15.93 -4.49
C GLY A 277 19.46 16.88 -3.37
N ALA A 278 19.84 18.11 -3.75
CA ALA A 278 20.23 19.15 -2.79
C ALA A 278 19.05 19.66 -1.93
N ALA A 279 17.84 19.67 -2.49
CA ALA A 279 16.61 19.90 -1.74
C ALA A 279 16.09 18.56 -1.19
N PRO A 280 15.76 18.47 0.11
CA PRO A 280 15.11 17.28 0.67
C PRO A 280 13.68 17.17 0.14
N PHE A 281 13.20 15.94 -0.11
CA PHE A 281 11.83 15.59 -0.50
C PHE A 281 11.31 16.34 -1.73
N ARG A 282 11.65 15.85 -2.92
CA ARG A 282 11.11 16.39 -4.18
C ARG A 282 9.62 16.10 -4.36
N PHE A 283 9.19 14.94 -3.89
CA PHE A 283 7.80 14.49 -3.89
C PHE A 283 7.36 14.19 -2.46
N SER A 284 6.08 14.35 -2.18
CA SER A 284 5.49 13.82 -0.95
C SER A 284 5.56 12.30 -0.96
N ALA A 285 5.55 11.67 0.22
CA ALA A 285 5.55 10.21 0.32
C ALA A 285 4.34 9.57 -0.43
N LEU A 286 3.21 10.29 -0.46
CA LEU A 286 2.03 9.86 -1.22
C LEU A 286 2.28 9.89 -2.73
N GLU A 287 2.95 10.92 -3.25
CA GLU A 287 3.31 10.99 -4.68
C GLU A 287 4.36 9.93 -5.04
N GLU A 288 5.38 9.71 -4.19
CA GLU A 288 6.33 8.60 -4.38
C GLU A 288 5.61 7.28 -4.55
N LYS A 289 4.59 7.02 -3.73
CA LYS A 289 3.81 5.79 -3.84
C LYS A 289 2.87 5.77 -5.04
N VAL A 290 1.95 6.72 -5.11
CA VAL A 290 0.77 6.63 -5.98
C VAL A 290 1.08 7.11 -7.39
N LEU A 291 2.00 8.06 -7.57
CA LEU A 291 2.43 8.46 -8.90
C LEU A 291 3.55 7.53 -9.39
N TRP A 292 4.66 7.46 -8.67
CA TRP A 292 5.83 6.75 -9.17
C TRP A 292 5.75 5.24 -8.92
N GLY A 293 5.37 4.82 -7.73
CA GLY A 293 5.26 3.41 -7.40
C GLY A 293 4.19 2.69 -8.21
N ASP A 294 2.94 3.14 -8.12
CA ASP A 294 1.83 2.49 -8.82
C ASP A 294 2.01 2.52 -10.34
N LEU A 295 2.63 3.57 -10.91
CA LEU A 295 2.90 3.61 -12.34
C LEU A 295 3.96 2.57 -12.75
N ALA A 296 5.02 2.39 -11.94
CA ALA A 296 6.00 1.34 -12.20
C ALA A 296 5.35 -0.06 -12.07
N ASP A 297 4.57 -0.27 -11.01
CA ASP A 297 3.87 -1.52 -10.73
C ASP A 297 2.91 -1.87 -11.87
N LEU A 298 2.19 -0.89 -12.40
CA LEU A 298 1.33 -1.04 -13.56
C LEU A 298 2.09 -1.64 -14.75
N PHE A 299 3.25 -1.08 -15.10
CA PHE A 299 4.04 -1.57 -16.24
C PHE A 299 4.62 -2.97 -16.00
N HIS A 300 5.21 -3.21 -14.83
CA HIS A 300 5.79 -4.51 -14.48
C HIS A 300 4.74 -5.62 -14.38
N LEU A 301 3.57 -5.33 -13.82
CA LEU A 301 2.48 -6.30 -13.71
C LEU A 301 1.84 -6.58 -15.07
N VAL A 302 1.66 -5.57 -15.93
CA VAL A 302 1.20 -5.81 -17.31
C VAL A 302 2.19 -6.70 -18.03
N TYR A 303 3.50 -6.49 -17.89
CA TYR A 303 4.50 -7.38 -18.48
C TYR A 303 4.39 -8.81 -17.94
N THR A 304 4.30 -8.94 -16.61
CA THR A 304 4.31 -10.21 -15.88
C THR A 304 3.10 -11.09 -16.24
N PHE A 305 1.91 -10.49 -16.33
CA PHE A 305 0.68 -11.24 -16.63
C PHE A 305 0.37 -11.35 -18.12
N SER A 306 1.08 -10.64 -18.99
CA SER A 306 0.89 -10.78 -20.44
C SER A 306 1.51 -12.07 -20.97
N SER A 307 0.84 -12.69 -21.95
CA SER A 307 1.38 -13.86 -22.63
C SER A 307 2.69 -13.50 -23.38
N PRO A 308 3.63 -14.46 -23.56
CA PRO A 308 4.90 -14.20 -24.25
C PRO A 308 4.78 -13.58 -25.64
N ASP A 309 3.67 -13.85 -26.32
CA ASP A 309 3.29 -13.41 -27.65
C ASP A 309 2.51 -12.07 -27.68
N ASP A 310 2.14 -11.49 -26.53
CA ASP A 310 1.48 -10.17 -26.51
C ASP A 310 2.48 -9.09 -27.00
N PRO A 311 2.18 -8.35 -28.09
CA PRO A 311 3.06 -7.31 -28.60
C PRO A 311 3.41 -6.23 -27.57
N LEU A 312 2.50 -5.96 -26.62
CA LEU A 312 2.74 -5.00 -25.55
C LEU A 312 3.83 -5.48 -24.59
N ARG A 313 3.92 -6.79 -24.34
CA ARG A 313 4.96 -7.38 -23.49
C ARG A 313 6.36 -7.10 -24.04
N ASN A 314 6.53 -7.22 -25.35
CA ASN A 314 7.80 -6.89 -26.02
C ASN A 314 8.13 -5.41 -25.90
N LYS A 315 7.14 -4.53 -26.06
CA LYS A 315 7.36 -3.08 -25.88
C LYS A 315 7.80 -2.77 -24.46
N LEU A 316 7.16 -3.35 -23.45
CA LEU A 316 7.53 -3.19 -22.04
C LEU A 316 8.96 -3.70 -21.76
N ALA A 317 9.34 -4.85 -22.34
CA ALA A 317 10.69 -5.40 -22.20
C ALA A 317 11.77 -4.49 -22.79
N VAL A 318 11.54 -3.90 -23.97
CA VAL A 318 12.49 -2.94 -24.57
C VAL A 318 12.66 -1.70 -23.70
N ARG A 319 11.67 -1.37 -22.86
CA ARG A 319 11.73 -0.31 -21.85
C ARG A 319 12.08 -0.84 -20.45
N HIS A 320 12.67 -2.04 -20.36
CA HIS A 320 13.18 -2.63 -19.12
C HIS A 320 12.12 -2.85 -18.01
N PHE A 321 10.85 -2.99 -18.37
CA PHE A 321 9.79 -3.43 -17.44
C PHE A 321 9.65 -4.96 -17.41
N ASP A 322 10.63 -5.68 -17.93
CA ASP A 322 10.76 -7.13 -17.80
C ASP A 322 11.48 -7.58 -16.52
N GLY A 323 12.01 -6.63 -15.75
CA GLY A 323 12.69 -6.89 -14.49
C GLY A 323 13.15 -5.62 -13.79
N ILE A 324 13.71 -5.81 -12.60
CA ILE A 324 14.31 -4.78 -11.77
C ILE A 324 15.82 -4.82 -11.93
N TYR A 325 16.41 -3.66 -12.20
CA TYR A 325 17.82 -3.52 -12.53
C TYR A 325 18.55 -2.71 -11.47
N LEU A 326 19.50 -3.35 -10.79
CA LEU A 326 20.27 -2.75 -9.71
C LEU A 326 21.76 -3.09 -9.85
N GLY A 327 22.54 -2.13 -10.35
CA GLY A 327 23.90 -2.39 -10.81
C GLY A 327 23.87 -3.42 -11.94
N GLU A 328 24.65 -4.48 -11.81
CA GLU A 328 24.69 -5.59 -12.77
C GLU A 328 23.58 -6.65 -12.53
N ARG A 329 22.82 -6.55 -11.44
CA ARG A 329 21.75 -7.51 -11.10
C ARG A 329 20.48 -7.18 -11.86
N ARG A 330 19.93 -8.18 -12.56
CA ARG A 330 18.54 -8.21 -13.06
C ARG A 330 17.73 -9.19 -12.20
N MET A 331 16.64 -8.72 -11.61
CA MET A 331 15.72 -9.51 -10.77
C MET A 331 14.31 -9.46 -11.37
N GLY A 332 13.50 -10.49 -11.23
CA GLY A 332 12.10 -10.41 -11.68
C GLY A 332 11.27 -9.56 -10.72
N PHE A 333 10.27 -8.83 -11.22
CA PHE A 333 9.48 -7.91 -10.40
C PHE A 333 8.73 -8.57 -9.22
N ILE A 334 8.32 -9.83 -9.37
CA ILE A 334 7.71 -10.63 -8.28
C ILE A 334 8.61 -11.80 -7.86
N SER A 335 9.91 -11.74 -8.17
CA SER A 335 10.83 -12.85 -7.93
C SER A 335 11.31 -12.90 -6.48
N GLU A 336 11.81 -14.06 -6.04
CA GLU A 336 12.39 -14.21 -4.70
C GLU A 336 13.62 -13.32 -4.50
N GLU A 337 14.42 -13.12 -5.56
CA GLU A 337 15.60 -12.27 -5.52
C GLU A 337 15.24 -10.80 -5.29
N PHE A 338 14.21 -10.29 -5.98
CA PHE A 338 13.75 -8.92 -5.74
C PHE A 338 13.13 -8.79 -4.36
N ARG A 339 12.31 -9.75 -3.93
CA ARG A 339 11.75 -9.76 -2.57
C ARG A 339 12.86 -9.74 -1.50
N SER A 340 13.93 -10.51 -1.69
CA SER A 340 15.06 -10.58 -0.76
C SER A 340 15.85 -9.27 -0.63
N LEU A 341 15.75 -8.37 -1.62
CA LEU A 341 16.33 -7.02 -1.55
C LEU A 341 15.79 -6.22 -0.36
N MET A 342 14.56 -6.49 0.08
CA MET A 342 13.97 -5.83 1.26
C MET A 342 14.79 -6.05 2.53
N ILE A 343 15.29 -7.26 2.75
CA ILE A 343 16.17 -7.54 3.90
C ILE A 343 17.42 -6.67 3.80
N GLU A 344 18.04 -6.57 2.61
CA GLU A 344 19.24 -5.74 2.41
C GLU A 344 18.98 -4.27 2.78
N ILE A 345 17.85 -3.71 2.31
CA ILE A 345 17.43 -2.33 2.59
C ILE A 345 17.17 -2.12 4.08
N TRP A 346 16.49 -3.06 4.73
CA TRP A 346 16.16 -2.95 6.15
C TRP A 346 17.36 -3.13 7.06
N ARG A 347 18.38 -3.89 6.66
CA ARG A 347 19.65 -3.91 7.38
C ARG A 347 20.26 -2.52 7.44
N VAL A 348 20.19 -1.74 6.36
CA VAL A 348 20.67 -0.35 6.38
C VAL A 348 19.83 0.48 7.36
N LYS A 349 18.50 0.47 7.21
CA LYS A 349 17.61 1.27 8.07
C LYS A 349 17.74 0.91 9.55
N TYR A 350 17.69 -0.37 9.91
CA TYR A 350 17.53 -0.80 11.31
C TYR A 350 18.83 -1.24 11.98
N LEU A 351 19.84 -1.70 11.23
CA LEU A 351 21.08 -2.17 11.85
C LEU A 351 22.20 -1.12 11.76
N GLN A 352 22.23 -0.31 10.70
CA GLN A 352 23.30 0.67 10.49
C GLN A 352 22.95 2.06 11.03
N MET A 353 21.67 2.37 11.22
CA MET A 353 21.24 3.65 11.80
C MET A 353 20.81 3.48 13.25
N ALA A 354 21.66 3.92 14.18
CA ALA A 354 21.55 3.65 15.62
C ALA A 354 20.15 3.85 16.21
N ARG A 355 19.51 5.00 15.94
CA ARG A 355 18.18 5.33 16.48
C ARG A 355 17.08 4.36 16.06
N PHE A 356 17.12 3.87 14.82
CA PHE A 356 16.13 2.91 14.34
C PHE A 356 16.43 1.50 14.87
N GLY A 357 17.72 1.19 15.05
CA GLY A 357 18.16 -0.01 15.75
C GLY A 357 17.70 -0.07 17.20
N GLU A 358 17.72 1.05 17.91
CA GLU A 358 17.19 1.14 19.28
C GLU A 358 15.68 0.89 19.32
N VAL A 359 14.93 1.52 18.41
CA VAL A 359 13.48 1.31 18.32
C VAL A 359 13.15 -0.16 18.06
N ILE A 360 13.75 -0.78 17.04
CA ILE A 360 13.43 -2.18 16.72
C ILE A 360 13.85 -3.14 17.85
N ARG A 361 14.96 -2.86 18.55
CA ARG A 361 15.40 -3.66 19.71
C ARG A 361 14.46 -3.50 20.91
N SER A 362 13.78 -2.36 21.05
CA SER A 362 12.88 -2.10 22.18
C SER A 362 11.59 -2.95 22.16
N ILE A 363 11.24 -3.53 21.01
CA ILE A 363 10.01 -4.31 20.84
C ILE A 363 10.15 -5.68 21.51
N PRO A 364 9.31 -6.06 22.50
CA PRO A 364 9.42 -7.35 23.20
C PRO A 364 9.36 -8.57 22.24
N MET A 365 10.01 -9.70 22.59
CA MET A 365 10.10 -10.86 21.65
C MET A 365 8.73 -11.47 21.34
N GLU A 366 7.87 -11.47 22.36
CA GLU A 366 6.49 -11.93 22.35
C GLU A 366 5.57 -11.06 21.46
N ILE A 367 6.01 -9.84 21.12
CA ILE A 367 5.28 -8.92 20.25
C ILE A 367 5.84 -9.00 18.84
N ARG A 368 5.09 -9.62 17.92
CA ARG A 368 5.46 -9.72 16.51
C ARG A 368 5.34 -8.38 15.81
N LEU A 369 6.23 -8.13 14.85
CA LEU A 369 5.97 -7.09 13.85
C LEU A 369 4.90 -7.64 12.91
N GLU A 370 3.87 -6.85 12.65
CA GLU A 370 2.80 -7.16 11.71
C GLU A 370 2.60 -6.00 10.75
N HIS A 371 1.90 -6.30 9.68
CA HIS A 371 1.54 -5.33 8.66
C HIS A 371 0.12 -5.58 8.18
N PHE A 372 -0.61 -4.52 7.88
CA PHE A 372 -2.02 -4.62 7.49
C PHE A 372 -2.25 -4.23 6.02
N LEU A 373 -3.07 -5.02 5.33
CA LEU A 373 -3.40 -4.85 3.92
C LEU A 373 -4.36 -3.67 3.76
N ASN A 374 -3.80 -2.46 3.63
CA ASN A 374 -4.41 -1.23 3.11
C ASN A 374 -3.44 -0.02 3.14
N ASP A 375 -2.18 -0.19 3.57
CA ASP A 375 -1.20 0.91 3.69
C ASP A 375 -0.64 1.39 2.33
N GLY A 376 -1.42 1.23 1.25
CA GLY A 376 -0.94 1.50 -0.11
C GLY A 376 0.22 0.60 -0.51
N ASP A 377 0.32 -0.63 0.03
CA ASP A 377 1.43 -1.53 -0.30
C ASP A 377 1.48 -1.88 -1.79
N SER A 378 2.66 -2.20 -2.27
CA SER A 378 2.87 -2.56 -3.66
C SER A 378 2.51 -4.03 -3.93
N PRO A 379 1.96 -4.37 -5.11
CA PRO A 379 1.68 -5.75 -5.49
C PRO A 379 2.93 -6.61 -5.76
N ASP A 380 4.13 -6.05 -5.62
CA ASP A 380 5.41 -6.74 -5.81
C ASP A 380 5.77 -7.72 -4.69
N ILE A 381 5.29 -7.52 -3.46
CA ILE A 381 5.61 -8.36 -2.31
C ILE A 381 4.33 -8.82 -1.61
N PRO A 382 4.07 -10.13 -1.52
CA PRO A 382 3.04 -10.66 -0.63
C PRO A 382 3.28 -10.25 0.84
N ILE A 383 2.27 -9.67 1.49
CA ILE A 383 2.36 -9.20 2.89
C ILE A 383 2.97 -10.23 3.87
N PRO A 384 2.62 -11.53 3.84
CA PRO A 384 3.23 -12.49 4.76
C PRO A 384 4.76 -12.55 4.64
N ILE A 385 5.30 -12.34 3.44
CA ILE A 385 6.75 -12.31 3.19
C ILE A 385 7.36 -11.04 3.78
N TYR A 386 6.72 -9.89 3.55
CA TYR A 386 7.11 -8.60 4.14
C TYR A 386 7.20 -8.69 5.66
N VAL A 387 6.16 -9.22 6.31
CA VAL A 387 6.10 -9.45 7.76
C VAL A 387 7.21 -10.39 8.23
N GLY A 388 7.47 -11.47 7.49
CA GLY A 388 8.55 -12.41 7.79
C GLY A 388 9.92 -11.73 7.83
N TYR A 389 10.21 -10.90 6.82
CA TYR A 389 11.46 -10.14 6.76
C TYR A 389 11.60 -9.12 7.90
N LEU A 390 10.50 -8.47 8.34
CA LEU A 390 10.56 -7.48 9.42
C LEU A 390 10.94 -8.15 10.74
N ASN A 391 10.26 -9.26 11.03
CA ASN A 391 10.55 -10.07 12.21
C ASN A 391 11.98 -10.62 12.16
N GLN A 392 12.46 -11.06 10.99
CA GLN A 392 13.85 -11.48 10.82
C GLN A 392 14.84 -10.35 11.13
N ILE A 393 14.57 -9.11 10.68
CA ILE A 393 15.43 -7.96 10.98
C ILE A 393 15.40 -7.62 12.47
N ARG A 394 14.24 -7.70 13.13
CA ARG A 394 14.12 -7.54 14.59
C ARG A 394 14.97 -8.57 15.34
N ASP A 395 14.91 -9.83 14.92
CA ASP A 395 15.68 -10.91 15.53
C ASP A 395 17.19 -10.69 15.31
N LEU A 396 17.61 -10.28 14.10
CA LEU A 396 19.00 -9.90 13.80
C LEU A 396 19.49 -8.70 14.63
N ALA A 397 18.64 -7.69 14.83
CA ALA A 397 19.00 -6.49 15.59
C ALA A 397 19.34 -6.79 17.05
N ARG A 398 18.88 -7.93 17.57
CA ARG A 398 19.13 -8.38 18.95
C ARG A 398 20.34 -9.30 19.10
N THR A 399 20.81 -9.95 18.04
CA THR A 399 21.98 -10.83 18.07
C THR A 399 23.31 -10.12 17.82
N GLN A 400 23.30 -8.85 17.39
CA GLN A 400 24.52 -8.06 17.15
C GLN A 400 25.18 -7.53 18.44
N HIS A 401 25.10 -8.29 19.53
CA HIS A 401 25.74 -7.99 20.82
C HIS A 401 26.62 -9.14 21.29
#